data_AF-A0A1E2RVD4-F1
#
_entry.id   AF-A0A1E2RVD4-F1
#
_cell.length_a   1.000
_cell.length_b   1.000
_cell.length_c   1.000
_cell.angle_alpha   90.00
_cell.angle_beta   90.00
_cell.angle_gamma   90.00
#
_symmetry.space_group_name_H-M   'P 1'
#
loop_
_entity.id
_entity.type
_entity.pdbx_description
1 polymer ?
#
loop_
_entity_poly.entity_id
_entity_poly.type
_entity_poly.pdbx_seq_one_letter_code
_entity_poly.pdbx_strand_id
1 'polypeptide(L)'
;MSTAETMESAEAEQLPDLIAKLKGASEAAATLCKKATESLAKSLAPNGKVDGAALEREEHAAHGLAWVTTYAEAIREAANYAERMNGEGRFGEMEALLTQVASPSIWPSSPAAW
;
A
#
# COMPACT_ATOMS: atom_id res chain seq x y z
N MET A 1 35.61 30.90 5.17
CA MET A 1 34.70 30.15 6.05
C MET A 1 33.70 29.46 5.14
N SER A 2 33.75 28.13 5.08
CA SER A 2 33.01 27.29 4.14
C SER A 2 31.61 27.02 4.68
N THR A 3 30.57 27.49 3.98
CA THR A 3 29.19 27.02 4.15
C THR A 3 29.01 25.75 3.33
N ALA A 4 29.78 24.72 3.66
CA ALA A 4 29.36 23.36 3.39
C ALA A 4 28.48 22.99 4.57
N GLU A 5 27.19 23.31 4.48
CA GLU A 5 26.20 22.69 5.34
C GLU A 5 26.37 21.19 5.20
N THR A 6 26.76 20.57 6.30
CA THR A 6 26.73 19.14 6.51
C THR A 6 25.32 18.68 6.15
N MET A 7 25.13 18.18 4.93
CA MET A 7 24.06 17.22 4.67
C MET A 7 24.45 15.98 5.46
N GLU A 8 24.13 16.00 6.74
CA GLU A 8 24.14 14.82 7.59
C GLU A 8 23.34 13.78 6.84
N SER A 9 24.04 12.75 6.37
CA SER A 9 23.44 11.68 5.61
C SER A 9 22.44 11.05 6.55
N ALA A 10 21.15 11.28 6.29
CA ALA A 10 20.11 10.54 6.95
C ALA A 10 20.31 9.08 6.49
N GLU A 11 21.07 8.31 7.27
CA GLU A 11 21.05 6.85 7.20
C GLU A 11 19.58 6.50 7.45
N ALA A 12 18.87 6.20 6.36
CA ALA A 12 17.48 5.82 6.43
C ALA A 12 17.46 4.46 7.13
N GLU A 13 17.15 4.48 8.43
CA GLU A 13 17.14 3.30 9.27
C GLU A 13 16.20 2.26 8.62
N GLN A 14 16.81 1.13 8.24
CA GLN A 14 16.09 0.04 7.59
C GLN A 14 15.18 -0.62 8.62
N LEU A 15 13.92 -0.81 8.27
CA LEU A 15 12.98 -1.49 9.15
C LEU A 15 13.41 -2.95 9.33
N PRO A 16 13.53 -3.44 10.59
CA PRO A 16 13.75 -4.86 10.82
C PRO A 16 12.57 -5.67 10.30
N ASP A 17 12.83 -6.89 9.84
CA ASP A 17 11.82 -7.83 9.32
C ASP A 17 10.96 -7.26 8.17
N LEU A 18 11.52 -6.36 7.36
CA LEU A 18 10.79 -5.62 6.32
C LEU A 18 9.99 -6.52 5.37
N ILE A 19 10.56 -7.62 4.87
CA ILE A 19 9.86 -8.55 3.97
C ILE A 19 8.62 -9.15 4.66
N ALA A 20 8.76 -9.56 5.92
CA ALA A 20 7.63 -10.09 6.68
C ALA A 20 6.55 -9.03 6.93
N LYS A 21 6.95 -7.77 7.20
CA LYS A 21 6.01 -6.64 7.35
C LYS A 21 5.26 -6.34 6.05
N LEU A 22 5.95 -6.33 4.91
CA LEU A 22 5.33 -6.12 3.59
C LEU A 22 4.33 -7.21 3.27
N LYS A 23 4.67 -8.47 3.55
CA LYS A 23 3.75 -9.59 3.40
C LYS A 23 2.50 -9.44 4.27
N GLY A 24 2.67 -9.16 5.56
CA GLY A 24 1.53 -8.93 6.47
C GLY A 24 0.67 -7.73 6.05
N ALA A 25 1.28 -6.65 5.56
CA ALA A 25 0.56 -5.49 5.04
C ALA A 25 -0.23 -5.83 3.76
N SER A 26 0.36 -6.62 2.85
CA SER A 26 -0.30 -7.11 1.64
C SER A 26 -1.54 -7.94 1.98
N GLU A 27 -1.43 -8.89 2.91
CA GLU A 27 -2.55 -9.73 3.37
C GLU A 27 -3.67 -8.89 4.02
N ALA A 28 -3.31 -7.90 4.84
CA ALA A 28 -4.25 -6.98 5.47
C ALA A 28 -4.97 -6.10 4.44
N ALA A 29 -4.23 -5.53 3.48
CA ALA A 29 -4.77 -4.69 2.42
C ALA A 29 -5.72 -5.48 1.50
N ALA A 30 -5.34 -6.70 1.12
CA ALA A 30 -6.20 -7.61 0.35
C ALA A 30 -7.50 -7.93 1.10
N THR A 31 -7.42 -8.17 2.41
CA THR A 31 -8.60 -8.40 3.25
C THR A 31 -9.53 -7.19 3.30
N LEU A 32 -8.98 -5.98 3.44
CA LEU A 32 -9.75 -4.74 3.39
C LEU A 32 -10.42 -4.55 2.02
N CYS A 33 -9.65 -4.69 0.93
CA CYS A 33 -10.14 -4.57 -0.43
C CYS A 33 -11.32 -5.51 -0.68
N LYS A 34 -11.17 -6.80 -0.33
CA LYS A 34 -12.23 -7.81 -0.46
C LYS A 34 -13.51 -7.40 0.28
N LYS A 35 -13.38 -7.00 1.55
CA LYS A 35 -14.54 -6.58 2.36
C LYS A 35 -15.23 -5.34 1.79
N ALA A 36 -14.46 -4.37 1.29
CA ALA A 36 -14.99 -3.18 0.66
C ALA A 36 -15.74 -3.50 -0.64
N THR A 37 -15.17 -4.39 -1.48
CA THR A 37 -15.83 -4.90 -2.69
C THR A 37 -17.13 -5.61 -2.36
N GLU A 38 -17.13 -6.54 -1.41
CA GLU A 38 -18.33 -7.28 -0.99
C GLU A 38 -19.42 -6.36 -0.43
N SER A 39 -19.03 -5.31 0.30
CA SER A 39 -19.96 -4.33 0.82
C SER A 39 -20.61 -3.53 -0.31
N LEU A 40 -19.82 -3.03 -1.27
CA LEU A 40 -20.32 -2.18 -2.33
C LEU A 40 -21.10 -2.97 -3.40
N ALA A 41 -20.72 -4.23 -3.66
CA ALA A 41 -21.41 -5.11 -4.60
C ALA A 41 -22.89 -5.34 -4.22
N LYS A 42 -23.24 -5.33 -2.93
CA LYS A 42 -24.63 -5.45 -2.45
C LYS A 42 -25.50 -4.28 -2.92
N SER A 43 -24.92 -3.09 -3.04
CA SER A 43 -25.61 -1.87 -3.48
C SER A 43 -25.57 -1.67 -4.99
N LEU A 44 -24.45 -2.05 -5.62
CA LEU A 44 -24.21 -1.82 -7.05
C LEU A 44 -24.73 -2.92 -7.96
N ALA A 45 -24.77 -4.17 -7.48
CA ALA A 45 -25.14 -5.32 -8.30
C ALA A 45 -26.21 -6.20 -7.61
N PRO A 46 -27.37 -5.65 -7.23
CA PRO A 46 -28.41 -6.38 -6.49
C PRO A 46 -28.93 -7.62 -7.24
N ASN A 47 -28.86 -7.62 -8.57
CA ASN A 47 -29.27 -8.74 -9.43
C ASN A 47 -28.08 -9.45 -10.10
N GLY A 48 -26.87 -9.30 -9.55
CA GLY A 48 -25.64 -9.92 -10.07
C GLY A 48 -25.01 -9.21 -11.28
N LYS A 49 -25.61 -8.11 -11.76
CA LYS A 49 -25.02 -7.19 -12.73
C LYS A 49 -25.01 -5.78 -12.16
N VAL A 50 -23.95 -5.03 -12.47
CA VAL A 50 -23.83 -3.63 -12.06
C VAL A 50 -24.98 -2.82 -12.66
N ASP A 51 -25.70 -2.13 -11.80
CA ASP A 51 -26.73 -1.16 -12.14
C ASP A 51 -26.08 0.22 -12.35
N GLY A 52 -26.27 0.82 -13.52
CA GLY A 52 -25.66 2.10 -13.86
C GLY A 52 -26.14 3.27 -13.00
N ALA A 53 -27.44 3.31 -12.67
CA ALA A 53 -27.98 4.36 -11.81
C ALA A 53 -27.52 4.19 -10.36
N ALA A 54 -27.36 2.93 -9.91
CA ALA A 54 -26.72 2.67 -8.62
C ALA A 54 -25.24 3.08 -8.61
N LEU A 55 -24.50 2.83 -9.70
CA LEU A 55 -23.11 3.23 -9.83
C LEU A 55 -22.93 4.75 -9.79
N GLU A 56 -23.77 5.49 -10.50
CA GLU A 56 -23.76 6.96 -10.46
C GLU A 56 -24.09 7.49 -9.07
N ARG A 57 -25.08 6.91 -8.38
CA ARG A 57 -25.43 7.31 -7.00
C ARG A 57 -24.27 7.06 -6.02
N GLU A 58 -23.53 5.97 -6.20
CA GLU A 58 -22.43 5.58 -5.32
C GLU A 58 -21.04 5.90 -5.91
N GLU A 59 -20.93 6.86 -6.85
CA GLU A 59 -19.67 7.16 -7.59
C GLU A 59 -18.48 7.36 -6.65
N HIS A 60 -18.67 8.12 -5.57
CA HIS A 60 -17.63 8.37 -4.59
C HIS A 60 -17.13 7.07 -3.93
N ALA A 61 -18.05 6.17 -3.55
CA ALA A 61 -17.68 4.89 -2.95
C ALA A 61 -17.03 3.95 -3.97
N ALA A 62 -17.50 3.95 -5.22
CA ALA A 62 -16.90 3.17 -6.30
C ALA A 62 -15.48 3.65 -6.64
N HIS A 63 -15.28 4.96 -6.70
CA HIS A 63 -13.97 5.58 -6.90
C HIS A 63 -13.04 5.32 -5.72
N GLY A 64 -13.53 5.45 -4.49
CA GLY A 64 -12.79 5.09 -3.28
C GLY A 64 -12.34 3.63 -3.28
N LEU A 65 -13.22 2.70 -3.69
CA LEU A 65 -12.87 1.30 -3.85
C LEU A 65 -11.78 1.08 -4.92
N ALA A 66 -11.82 1.83 -6.03
CA ALA A 66 -10.77 1.76 -7.04
C ALA A 66 -9.40 2.19 -6.48
N TRP A 67 -9.35 3.24 -5.65
CA TRP A 67 -8.13 3.63 -4.95
C TRP A 67 -7.65 2.58 -3.95
N VAL A 68 -8.55 2.06 -3.10
CA VAL A 68 -8.20 0.98 -2.15
C VAL A 68 -7.60 -0.21 -2.88
N THR A 69 -8.21 -0.62 -4.00
CA THR A 69 -7.71 -1.72 -4.83
C THR A 69 -6.31 -1.40 -5.37
N THR A 70 -6.11 -0.20 -5.92
CA THR A 70 -4.81 0.25 -6.45
C THR A 70 -3.71 0.19 -5.39
N TYR A 71 -3.97 0.65 -4.18
CA TYR A 71 -3.00 0.60 -3.09
C TYR A 71 -2.75 -0.82 -2.59
N ALA A 72 -3.79 -1.67 -2.51
CA ALA A 72 -3.61 -3.07 -2.15
C ALA A 72 -2.70 -3.80 -3.14
N GLU A 73 -2.87 -3.56 -4.44
CA GLU A 73 -2.01 -4.11 -5.49
C GLU A 73 -0.58 -3.56 -5.41
N ALA A 74 -0.40 -2.27 -5.15
CA ALA A 74 0.93 -1.68 -4.99
C ALA A 74 1.71 -2.31 -3.81
N ILE A 75 1.05 -2.51 -2.66
CA ILE A 75 1.66 -3.17 -1.49
C ILE A 75 1.98 -4.63 -1.81
N ARG A 76 1.07 -5.34 -2.50
CA ARG A 76 1.29 -6.72 -2.92
C ARG A 76 2.52 -6.84 -3.82
N GLU A 77 2.66 -5.97 -4.81
CA GLU A 77 3.81 -6.02 -5.72
C GLU A 77 5.12 -5.59 -5.06
N ALA A 78 5.08 -4.66 -4.09
CA ALA A 78 6.25 -4.35 -3.26
C ALA A 78 6.71 -5.58 -2.44
N ALA A 79 5.78 -6.32 -1.83
CA ALA A 79 6.07 -7.55 -1.11
C ALA A 79 6.66 -8.62 -2.03
N ASN A 80 6.03 -8.86 -3.19
CA ASN A 80 6.50 -9.82 -4.19
C ASN A 80 7.91 -9.47 -4.71
N TYR A 81 8.16 -8.19 -4.97
CA TYR A 81 9.47 -7.71 -5.40
C TYR A 81 10.52 -7.99 -4.32
N ALA A 82 10.24 -7.65 -3.06
CA ALA A 82 11.15 -7.88 -1.94
C ALA A 82 11.49 -9.37 -1.76
N GLU A 83 10.46 -10.23 -1.78
CA GLU A 83 10.63 -11.69 -1.68
C GLU A 83 11.47 -12.25 -2.82
N ARG A 84 11.20 -11.83 -4.07
CA ARG A 84 11.95 -12.28 -5.24
C ARG A 84 13.41 -11.84 -5.19
N MET A 85 13.68 -10.57 -4.89
CA MET A 85 15.04 -10.05 -4.77
C MET A 85 15.81 -10.77 -3.66
N ASN A 86 15.15 -11.11 -2.55
CA ASN A 86 15.76 -11.86 -1.45
C ASN A 86 16.08 -13.31 -1.84
N GLY A 87 15.15 -13.98 -2.54
CA GLY A 87 15.39 -15.32 -3.08
C GLY A 87 16.53 -15.39 -4.10
N GLU A 88 16.76 -14.30 -4.83
CA GLU A 88 17.89 -14.14 -5.76
C GLU A 88 19.21 -13.74 -5.07
N GLY A 89 19.22 -13.50 -3.76
CA GLY A 89 20.39 -12.98 -3.03
C GLY A 89 20.78 -11.54 -3.40
N ARG A 90 19.83 -10.78 -3.95
CA ARG A 90 20.01 -9.41 -4.47
C ARG A 90 19.27 -8.35 -3.64
N PHE A 91 18.69 -8.72 -2.51
CA PHE A 91 18.01 -7.78 -1.63
C PHE A 91 19.04 -7.01 -0.78
N GLY A 92 19.42 -5.82 -1.25
CA GLY A 92 20.34 -4.92 -0.56
C GLY A 92 19.65 -3.68 0.01
N GLU A 93 20.46 -2.68 0.33
CA GLU A 93 19.99 -1.42 0.90
C GLU A 93 18.97 -0.70 0.00
N MET A 94 19.25 -0.64 -1.30
CA MET A 94 18.37 0.02 -2.27
C MET A 94 17.01 -0.67 -2.34
N GLU A 95 16.96 -2.00 -2.46
CA GLU A 95 15.71 -2.78 -2.50
C GLU A 95 14.91 -2.60 -1.20
N ALA A 96 15.60 -2.56 -0.06
CA ALA A 96 14.96 -2.32 1.23
C ALA A 96 14.32 -0.93 1.30
N LEU A 97 15.05 0.13 0.93
CA LEU A 97 14.51 1.49 0.95
C LEU A 97 13.37 1.70 -0.04
N LEU A 98 13.47 1.13 -1.25
CA LEU A 98 12.42 1.19 -2.27
C LEU A 98 11.14 0.49 -1.84
N THR A 99 11.23 -0.56 -1.03
CA THR A 99 10.05 -1.31 -0.58
C THR A 99 9.52 -0.80 0.76
N GLN A 100 10.37 -0.20 1.60
CA GLN A 100 10.01 0.39 2.88
C GLN A 100 9.01 1.55 2.77
N VAL A 101 8.99 2.31 1.67
CA VAL A 101 7.98 3.35 1.44
C VAL A 101 6.54 2.81 1.33
N ALA A 102 6.38 1.54 0.98
CA ALA A 102 5.08 0.86 0.98
C ALA A 102 4.70 0.31 2.37
N SER A 103 5.62 0.36 3.35
CA SER A 103 5.35 -0.09 4.72
C SER A 103 4.50 0.93 5.47
N PRO A 104 3.40 0.52 6.14
CA PRO A 104 2.57 1.43 6.93
C PRO A 104 3.34 2.21 8.02
N SER A 105 4.48 1.70 8.48
CA SER A 105 5.28 2.32 9.54
C SER A 105 6.05 3.57 9.11
N ILE A 106 6.12 3.91 7.81
CA ILE A 106 6.66 5.19 7.36
C ILE A 106 5.60 6.31 7.37
N TRP A 107 4.31 5.96 7.43
CA TRP A 107 3.24 6.96 7.50
C TRP A 107 3.11 7.48 8.94
N PRO A 108 3.07 8.81 9.16
CA PRO A 108 2.87 9.34 10.50
C PRO A 108 1.57 8.78 11.08
N SER A 109 1.68 8.04 12.18
CA SER A 109 0.56 7.50 12.96
C SER A 109 -0.26 8.59 13.69
N SER A 110 -0.01 9.87 13.36
CA SER A 110 -0.72 11.01 13.95
C SER A 110 -1.98 11.33 13.15
N PRO A 111 -3.17 11.29 13.76
CA PRO A 111 -4.44 11.59 13.10
C PRO A 111 -4.63 13.08 12.73
N ALA A 112 -3.61 13.92 12.91
CA ALA A 112 -3.69 15.38 12.76
C ALA A 112 -3.24 15.90 11.37
N ALA A 113 -3.07 15.02 10.39
CA ALA A 113 -2.61 15.38 9.04
C ALA A 113 -3.65 15.02 7.97
N TRP A 114 -4.88 15.51 8.15
CA TRP A 114 -5.88 15.74 7.09
C TRP A 114 -6.97 16.66 7.62
#